data_AF-A7VGW2-F1
#
_entry.id   AF-A7VGW2-F1
#
_cell.length_a   1.000
_cell.length_b   1.000
_cell.length_c   1.000
_cell.angle_alpha   90.00
_cell.angle_beta   90.00
_cell.angle_gamma   90.00
#
_symmetry.space_group_name_H-M   'P 1'
#
loop_
_entity.id
_entity.type
_entity.pdbx_description
1 polymer ?
#
loop_
_entity_poly.entity_id
_entity_poly.type
_entity_poly.pdbx_seq_one_letter_code
_entity_poly.pdbx_strand_id
1 'polypeptide(L)'
;MIKVYNKKIQINNKSIIFDTTIKKIIYFSDIFVVLIRENKEIPNNIIAYDYYGNEVWKINDIVCAKVLRGYDNIIKKSENVLVAYCELGIIFEIDIFKKIVIHKNYMR
;
A
#
# COMPACT_ATOMS: atom_id res chain seq x y z
N MET A 1 -5.69 5.51 18.75
CA MET A 1 -4.28 5.94 18.57
C MET A 1 -3.53 4.86 17.81
N ILE A 2 -2.83 5.21 16.72
CA ILE A 2 -2.01 4.27 15.93
C ILE A 2 -0.58 4.34 16.43
N LYS A 3 0.01 3.19 16.78
CA LYS A 3 1.44 3.05 17.06
C LYS A 3 2.07 2.14 16.01
N VAL A 4 3.21 2.56 15.47
CA VAL A 4 3.92 1.84 14.41
C VAL A 4 5.25 1.35 14.97
N TYR A 5 5.50 0.06 14.79
CA TYR A 5 6.74 -0.63 15.08
C TYR A 5 7.30 -1.20 13.76
N ASN A 6 8.50 -1.77 13.79
CA ASN A 6 9.16 -2.25 12.56
C ASN A 6 8.30 -3.23 11.73
N LYS A 7 7.62 -4.19 12.38
CA LYS A 7 6.79 -5.23 11.72
C LYS A 7 5.36 -5.27 12.24
N LYS A 8 4.92 -4.24 12.96
CA LYS A 8 3.64 -4.26 13.68
C LYS A 8 3.00 -2.88 13.68
N ILE A 9 1.69 -2.84 13.47
CA ILE A 9 0.87 -1.65 13.72
C ILE A 9 -0.12 -2.00 14.83
N GLN A 10 -0.18 -1.16 15.85
CA GLN A 10 -1.14 -1.29 16.94
C GLN A 10 -2.19 -0.19 16.84
N ILE A 11 -3.45 -0.60 16.78
CA ILE A 11 -4.61 0.27 16.59
C ILE A 11 -5.63 -0.08 17.66
N ASN A 12 -5.80 0.81 18.63
CA ASN A 12 -6.61 0.56 19.82
C ASN A 12 -6.18 -0.77 20.48
N ASN A 13 -7.06 -1.77 20.54
CA ASN A 13 -6.78 -3.08 21.12
C ASN A 13 -6.38 -4.15 20.08
N LYS A 14 -6.28 -3.79 18.79
CA LYS A 14 -5.86 -4.70 17.73
C LYS A 14 -4.39 -4.50 17.37
N SER A 15 -3.76 -5.60 16.97
CA SER A 15 -2.40 -5.63 16.45
C SER A 15 -2.41 -6.24 15.06
N ILE A 16 -1.90 -5.51 14.08
CA ILE A 16 -1.61 -6.00 12.73
C ILE A 16 -0.13 -6.36 12.73
N ILE A 17 0.19 -7.61 12.43
CA ILE A 17 1.56 -8.14 12.40
C ILE A 17 1.88 -8.49 10.95
N PHE A 18 3.07 -8.08 10.50
CA PHE A 18 3.57 -8.37 9.17
C PHE A 18 4.77 -9.32 9.27
N ASP A 19 4.92 -10.22 8.31
CA ASP A 19 6.08 -11.12 8.24
C ASP A 19 7.38 -10.35 7.93
N THR A 20 7.25 -9.14 7.40
CA THR A 20 8.32 -8.29 6.89
C THR A 20 8.25 -6.87 7.45
N THR A 21 9.24 -6.03 7.14
CA THR A 21 9.31 -4.67 7.68
C THR A 21 8.37 -3.70 6.98
N ILE A 22 7.78 -2.80 7.77
CA ILE A 22 6.99 -1.68 7.28
C ILE A 22 7.95 -0.63 6.76
N LYS A 23 7.94 -0.42 5.44
CA LYS A 23 8.77 0.58 4.78
C LYS A 23 8.14 1.96 4.86
N LYS A 24 6.83 2.06 4.63
CA LYS A 24 6.13 3.35 4.55
C LYS A 24 4.66 3.21 4.90
N ILE A 25 4.10 4.25 5.51
CA ILE A 25 2.65 4.38 5.74
C ILE A 25 2.19 5.73 5.18
N ILE A 26 1.04 5.73 4.52
CA ILE A 26 0.37 6.92 4.03
C ILE A 26 -1.04 6.97 4.62
N TYR A 27 -1.43 8.13 5.15
CA TYR A 27 -2.73 8.33 5.78
C TYR A 27 -3.69 9.08 4.84
N PHE A 28 -4.90 8.55 4.73
CA PHE A 28 -6.06 9.15 4.06
C PHE A 28 -7.21 9.30 5.05
N SER A 29 -8.34 9.89 4.64
CA SER A 29 -9.44 10.18 5.57
C SER A 29 -9.99 8.92 6.28
N ASP A 30 -10.18 7.83 5.52
CA ASP A 30 -10.91 6.64 6.02
C ASP A 30 -10.01 5.41 6.15
N ILE A 31 -8.85 5.45 5.51
CA ILE A 31 -7.88 4.35 5.48
C ILE A 31 -6.46 4.87 5.66
N PHE A 32 -5.56 3.96 6.00
CA PHE A 32 -4.13 4.16 5.81
C PHE A 32 -3.57 3.02 4.96
N VAL A 33 -2.59 3.35 4.13
CA VAL A 33 -1.95 2.43 3.20
C VAL A 33 -0.53 2.13 3.69
N VAL A 34 -0.22 0.85 3.81
CA VAL A 34 1.06 0.33 4.29
C VAL A 34 1.81 -0.28 3.12
N LEU A 35 3.05 0.14 2.93
CA LEU A 35 4.01 -0.53 2.07
C LEU A 35 4.93 -1.38 2.96
N ILE A 36 4.94 -2.68 2.73
CA ILE A 36 5.84 -3.62 3.41
C ILE A 36 6.96 -4.04 2.45
N ARG A 37 8.19 -4.15 2.93
CA ARG A 37 9.35 -4.48 2.08
C ARG A 37 10.52 -4.99 2.92
N GLU A 38 11.38 -5.82 2.31
CA GLU A 38 12.70 -6.24 2.81
C GLU A 38 13.71 -6.21 1.64
N ASN A 39 14.92 -6.74 1.81
CA ASN A 39 15.94 -6.84 0.74
C ASN A 39 15.57 -7.82 -0.40
N LYS A 40 14.31 -8.27 -0.48
CA LYS A 40 13.77 -9.19 -1.50
C LYS A 40 12.44 -8.66 -2.03
N GLU A 41 12.10 -9.01 -3.26
CA GLU A 41 10.77 -8.71 -3.83
C GLU A 41 9.69 -9.35 -2.95
N ILE A 42 8.68 -8.54 -2.60
CA ILE A 42 7.48 -9.01 -1.91
C ILE A 42 6.29 -8.71 -2.83
N PRO A 43 5.64 -9.73 -3.40
CA PRO A 43 4.50 -9.50 -4.27
C PRO A 43 3.31 -8.94 -3.49
N ASN A 44 2.52 -8.05 -4.12
CA ASN A 44 1.28 -7.51 -3.56
C ASN A 44 1.47 -6.84 -2.18
N ASN A 45 2.57 -6.11 -2.03
CA ASN A 45 3.09 -5.61 -0.76
C ASN A 45 2.58 -4.21 -0.34
N ILE A 46 1.53 -3.72 -0.98
CA ILE A 46 0.82 -2.52 -0.57
C ILE A 46 -0.56 -2.94 -0.09
N ILE A 47 -0.86 -2.64 1.16
CA ILE A 47 -2.06 -3.09 1.86
C ILE A 47 -2.75 -1.90 2.51
N ALA A 48 -4.06 -1.75 2.31
CA ALA A 48 -4.86 -0.74 2.97
C ALA A 48 -5.61 -1.32 4.17
N TYR A 49 -5.66 -0.54 5.24
CA TYR A 49 -6.43 -0.84 6.43
C TYR A 49 -7.31 0.34 6.80
N ASP A 50 -8.46 0.06 7.40
CA ASP A 50 -9.28 1.06 8.05
C ASP A 50 -8.69 1.44 9.43
N TYR A 51 -9.20 2.51 10.03
CA TYR A 51 -8.79 2.96 11.36
C TYR A 51 -9.30 2.07 12.52
N TYR A 52 -9.96 0.96 12.20
CA TYR A 52 -10.32 -0.12 13.13
C TYR A 52 -9.40 -1.35 13.00
N GLY A 53 -8.39 -1.27 12.13
CA GLY A 53 -7.39 -2.30 11.87
C GLY A 53 -7.87 -3.47 11.01
N ASN A 54 -8.95 -3.30 10.24
CA ASN A 54 -9.40 -4.29 9.27
C ASN A 54 -8.75 -4.03 7.91
N GLU A 55 -8.32 -5.09 7.22
CA GLU A 55 -7.81 -5.00 5.85
C GLU A 55 -8.96 -4.61 4.90
N VAL A 56 -8.75 -3.61 4.05
CA VAL A 56 -9.77 -3.08 3.12
C VAL A 56 -9.50 -3.52 1.68
N TRP A 57 -8.22 -3.57 1.27
CA TRP A 57 -7.76 -4.04 -0.03
C TRP A 57 -6.24 -4.22 -0.04
N LYS A 58 -5.75 -4.99 -1.02
CA LYS A 58 -4.35 -5.00 -1.46
C LYS A 58 -4.24 -4.45 -2.87
N ILE A 59 -3.05 -3.99 -3.24
CA ILE A 59 -2.83 -3.30 -4.51
C ILE A 59 -3.29 -4.09 -5.75
N ASN A 60 -3.16 -5.42 -5.73
CA ASN A 60 -3.59 -6.24 -6.86
C ASN A 60 -5.11 -6.40 -6.98
N ASP A 61 -5.88 -6.09 -5.93
CA ASP A 61 -7.35 -6.01 -6.02
C ASP A 61 -7.79 -4.85 -6.94
N ILE A 62 -6.91 -3.86 -7.12
CA ILE A 62 -7.14 -2.66 -7.95
C ILE A 62 -6.41 -2.78 -9.30
N VAL A 63 -5.13 -3.12 -9.28
CA VAL A 63 -4.29 -3.16 -10.48
C VAL A 63 -4.58 -4.38 -11.36
N CYS A 64 -5.08 -5.46 -10.75
CA CYS A 64 -5.43 -6.73 -11.42
C CYS A 64 -4.30 -7.25 -12.33
N ALA A 65 -3.05 -7.17 -11.88
CA ALA A 65 -1.92 -7.70 -12.64
C ALA A 65 -1.98 -9.24 -12.68
N LYS A 66 -1.70 -9.81 -13.85
CA LYS A 66 -1.61 -11.28 -14.02
C LYS A 66 -0.49 -11.91 -13.20
N VAL A 67 0.61 -11.18 -13.05
CA VAL A 67 1.76 -11.59 -12.24
C VAL A 67 1.89 -10.58 -11.11
N LEU A 68 1.79 -11.07 -9.87
CA LEU A 68 1.95 -10.22 -8.69
C LEU A 68 3.38 -9.70 -8.62
N ARG A 69 3.52 -8.40 -8.38
CA ARG A 69 4.82 -7.72 -8.30
C ARG A 69 4.98 -6.99 -6.99
N GLY A 70 6.24 -6.78 -6.64
CA GLY A 70 6.64 -5.85 -5.59
C GLY A 70 6.58 -4.40 -6.04
N TYR A 71 6.35 -3.55 -5.05
CA TYR A 71 6.41 -2.10 -5.18
C TYR A 71 7.52 -1.53 -4.31
N ASP A 72 8.28 -0.59 -4.87
CA ASP A 72 9.41 0.06 -4.22
C ASP A 72 8.99 1.24 -3.37
N ASN A 73 7.97 1.98 -3.78
CA ASN A 73 7.57 3.21 -3.12
C ASN A 73 6.08 3.50 -3.32
N ILE A 74 5.53 4.27 -2.37
CA ILE A 74 4.20 4.86 -2.45
C ILE A 74 4.26 6.34 -2.11
N ILE A 75 3.45 7.17 -2.77
CA ILE A 75 3.37 8.62 -2.54
C ILE A 75 1.90 9.05 -2.51
N LYS A 76 1.53 9.95 -1.59
CA LYS A 76 0.23 10.61 -1.57
C LYS A 76 0.30 11.80 -2.52
N LYS A 77 -0.41 11.73 -3.65
CA LYS A 77 -0.46 12.84 -4.62
C LYS A 77 -1.58 13.82 -4.28
N SER A 78 -2.70 13.32 -3.76
CA SER A 78 -3.84 14.11 -3.30
C SER A 78 -4.60 13.36 -2.20
N GLU A 79 -5.73 13.91 -1.74
CA GLU A 79 -6.58 13.28 -0.72
C GLU A 79 -7.19 11.94 -1.11
N ASN A 80 -7.22 11.59 -2.40
CA ASN A 80 -7.74 10.32 -2.90
C ASN A 80 -6.76 9.58 -3.83
N VAL A 81 -5.62 10.18 -4.20
CA VAL A 81 -4.70 9.59 -5.17
C VAL A 81 -3.43 9.08 -4.50
N LEU A 82 -3.23 7.77 -4.61
CA LEU A 82 -1.98 7.08 -4.30
C LEU A 82 -1.18 6.85 -5.57
N VAL A 83 0.11 7.16 -5.53
CA VAL A 83 1.06 6.81 -6.60
C VAL A 83 1.92 5.65 -6.12
N ALA A 84 1.92 4.54 -6.85
CA ALA A 84 2.65 3.32 -6.52
C ALA A 84 3.69 3.01 -7.60
N TYR A 85 4.94 2.84 -7.17
CA TYR A 85 6.08 2.55 -8.04
C TYR A 85 6.38 1.05 -8.00
N CYS A 86 6.09 0.36 -9.08
CA CYS A 86 6.39 -1.07 -9.24
C CYS A 86 7.88 -1.25 -9.58
N GLU A 87 8.48 -2.33 -9.08
CA GLU A 87 9.88 -2.70 -9.34
C GLU A 87 10.25 -2.80 -10.84
N LEU A 88 9.26 -3.01 -11.72
CA LEU A 88 9.45 -3.06 -13.18
C LEU A 88 9.45 -1.67 -13.84
N GLY A 89 9.61 -0.59 -13.08
CA GLY A 89 9.54 0.78 -13.60
C GLY A 89 8.14 1.21 -14.03
N ILE A 90 7.09 0.51 -13.60
CA ILE A 90 5.70 0.90 -13.87
C ILE A 90 5.20 1.77 -12.71
N ILE A 91 4.63 2.92 -13.04
CA ILE A 91 4.03 3.83 -12.06
C ILE A 91 2.51 3.77 -12.24
N PHE A 92 1.80 3.46 -11.16
CA PHE A 92 0.34 3.49 -11.12
C PHE A 92 -0.12 4.68 -10.30
N GLU A 93 -1.03 5.48 -10.85
CA GLU A 93 -1.84 6.43 -10.08
C GLU A 93 -3.20 5.82 -9.82
N ILE A 94 -3.62 5.77 -8.56
CA ILE A 94 -4.78 5.01 -8.11
C ILE A 94 -5.70 5.92 -7.30
N ASP A 95 -6.98 5.94 -7.68
CA ASP A 95 -8.04 6.49 -6.82
C ASP A 95 -8.37 5.42 -5.75
N ILE A 96 -8.02 5.69 -4.50
CA ILE A 96 -8.13 4.71 -3.41
C ILE A 96 -9.56 4.44 -2.97
N PHE A 97 -10.47 5.39 -3.16
CA PHE A 97 -11.87 5.26 -2.72
C PHE A 97 -12.69 4.61 -3.81
N LYS A 98 -12.46 4.98 -5.07
CA LYS A 98 -13.06 4.31 -6.22
C LYS A 98 -12.42 2.96 -6.52
N LYS A 99 -11.24 2.69 -5.97
CA LYS A 99 -10.47 1.45 -6.18
C LYS A 99 -10.19 1.20 -7.67
N ILE A 100 -9.75 2.24 -8.39
CA ILE A 100 -9.43 2.17 -9.82
C ILE A 100 -8.05 2.75 -10.12
N VAL A 101 -7.41 2.23 -11.16
CA VAL A 101 -6.21 2.85 -11.75
C VAL A 101 -6.65 4.04 -12.62
N ILE A 102 -6.14 5.22 -12.29
CA ILE A 102 -6.36 6.46 -13.06
C ILE A 102 -5.36 6.54 -14.21
N HIS A 103 -4.08 6.35 -13.92
CA HIS A 103 -3.00 6.41 -14.89
C HIS A 103 -2.00 5.28 -14.68
N LYS A 104 -1.40 4.84 -15.78
CA LYS A 104 -0.31 3.87 -15.81
C LYS A 104 0.80 4.40 -16.71
N ASN A 105 1.95 4.69 -16.11
CA ASN A 105 3.13 5.19 -16.79
C ASN A 105 4.28 4.20 -16.69
N TYR A 106 5.21 4.28 -17.64
CA TYR A 106 6.41 3.46 -17.69
C TYR A 106 7.63 4.38 -17.61
N MET A 107 8.52 4.13 -16.64
CA MET A 107 9.83 4.75 -16.59
C MET A 107 10.63 4.21 -17.78
N ARG A 108 10.88 5.06 -18.77
CA ARG A 108 11.79 4.80 -19.88
C ARG A 108 13.22 5.13 -19.50
#